data_AF-A0A0D8J2K8-F1
#
_entry.id   AF-A0A0D8J2K8-F1
#
_cell.length_a   1.000
_cell.length_b   1.000
_cell.length_c   1.000
_cell.angle_alpha   90.00
_cell.angle_beta   90.00
_cell.angle_gamma   90.00
#
_symmetry.space_group_name_H-M   'P 1'
#
loop_
_entity.id
_entity.type
_entity.pdbx_description
1 polymer ?
#
loop_
_entity_poly.entity_id
_entity_poly.type
_entity_poly.pdbx_seq_one_letter_code
_entity_poly.pdbx_strand_id
1 'polypeptide(L)'
;MDFFEIIYGLMYGEYVLEGYRVPLSHIVRHEFRPGSKASRIWQRAGDARERIARRLGTDDEDPDLLAMVESYEELQEYMCRRCYEYGRLCLRPARHGGQKGKRHAVHRRAAQ
;
A
#
# COMPACT_ATOMS: atom_id res chain seq x y z
N MET A 1 13.95 4.84 4.86
CA MET A 1 12.77 4.12 4.36
C MET A 1 11.54 4.95 4.61
N ASP A 2 10.71 5.11 3.60
CA ASP A 2 9.36 5.68 3.71
C ASP A 2 8.46 4.74 4.53
N PHE A 3 7.43 5.29 5.19
CA PHE A 3 6.50 4.51 6.00
C PHE A 3 5.71 3.50 5.16
N PHE A 4 5.44 3.82 3.88
CA PHE A 4 4.89 2.85 2.95
C PHE A 4 5.82 1.65 2.76
N GLU A 5 7.12 1.86 2.53
CA GLU A 5 8.10 0.79 2.31
C GLU A 5 8.15 -0.16 3.50
N ILE A 6 8.08 0.39 4.72
CA ILE A 6 8.04 -0.41 5.96
C ILE A 6 6.77 -1.29 6.00
N ILE A 7 5.60 -0.74 5.68
CA ILE A 7 4.35 -1.51 5.66
C ILE A 7 4.38 -2.55 4.55
N TYR A 8 4.81 -2.16 3.35
CA TYR A 8 4.83 -3.02 2.18
C TYR A 8 5.78 -4.21 2.37
N GLY A 9 7.01 -3.95 2.85
CA GLY A 9 7.96 -5.01 3.19
C GLY A 9 7.47 -5.93 4.31
N LEU A 10 6.74 -5.40 5.31
CA LEU A 10 6.10 -6.24 6.33
C LEU A 10 4.99 -7.13 5.74
N MET A 11 4.18 -6.60 4.81
CA MET A 11 3.16 -7.37 4.11
C MET A 11 3.80 -8.48 3.26
N TYR A 12 4.88 -8.16 2.56
CA TYR A 12 5.61 -9.09 1.72
C TYR A 12 6.40 -10.12 2.53
N GLY A 13 6.73 -9.82 3.79
CA GLY A 13 7.47 -10.71 4.69
C GLY A 13 8.99 -10.61 4.54
N GLU A 14 9.49 -9.49 4.02
CA GLU A 14 10.91 -9.25 3.75
C GLU A 14 11.75 -9.08 5.02
N TYR A 15 11.12 -8.73 6.15
CA TYR A 15 11.81 -8.48 7.41
C TYR A 15 11.87 -9.74 8.28
N VAL A 16 13.08 -10.11 8.71
CA VAL A 16 13.30 -11.13 9.75
C VAL A 16 13.04 -10.50 11.13
N LEU A 17 11.81 -10.66 11.61
CA LEU A 17 11.33 -9.98 12.82
C LEU A 17 12.01 -10.45 14.12
N GLU A 18 12.66 -11.62 14.12
CA GLU A 18 13.44 -12.13 15.25
C GLU A 18 14.72 -11.31 15.51
N GLY A 19 15.33 -10.77 14.45
CA GLY A 19 16.53 -9.91 14.53
C GLY A 19 16.26 -8.42 14.32
N TYR A 20 15.11 -8.07 13.74
CA TYR A 20 14.75 -6.69 13.39
C TYR A 20 13.30 -6.38 13.80
N ARG A 21 13.12 -5.86 15.02
CA ARG A 21 11.80 -5.48 15.52
C ARG A 21 11.31 -4.19 14.86
N VAL A 22 10.40 -4.33 13.91
CA VAL A 22 9.64 -3.20 13.36
C VAL A 22 8.39 -2.99 14.21
N PRO A 23 8.16 -1.81 14.81
CA PRO A 23 7.01 -1.57 15.67
C PRO A 23 5.67 -1.93 15.02
N LEU A 24 5.48 -1.71 13.72
CA LEU A 24 4.22 -2.01 13.03
C LEU A 24 3.93 -3.50 12.81
N SER A 25 4.91 -4.38 13.06
CA SER A 25 4.77 -5.83 12.84
C SER A 25 3.69 -6.52 13.69
N HIS A 26 3.21 -5.88 14.76
CA HIS A 26 2.07 -6.38 15.55
C HIS A 26 0.70 -6.12 14.89
N ILE A 27 0.66 -5.22 13.90
CA ILE A 27 -0.57 -4.81 13.20
C ILE A 27 -0.54 -5.33 11.76
N VAL A 28 0.58 -5.13 11.07
CA VAL A 28 0.74 -5.51 9.67
C VAL A 28 1.03 -7.00 9.59
N ARG A 29 0.17 -7.72 8.89
CA ARG A 29 0.32 -9.16 8.67
C ARG A 29 1.22 -9.40 7.47
N HIS A 30 2.02 -10.45 7.55
CA HIS A 30 2.68 -11.00 6.37
C HIS A 30 1.64 -11.74 5.52
N GLU A 31 1.24 -11.11 4.41
CA GLU A 31 0.15 -11.53 3.54
C GLU A 31 0.54 -12.71 2.62
N PHE A 32 1.83 -12.92 2.39
CA PHE A 32 2.37 -13.97 1.51
C PHE A 32 2.76 -15.26 2.23
N ARG A 33 2.37 -15.43 3.51
CA ARG A 33 2.62 -16.68 4.24
C ARG A 33 2.15 -17.91 3.43
N PRO A 34 2.83 -19.07 3.54
CA PRO A 34 2.41 -20.28 2.85
C PRO A 34 0.94 -20.62 3.11
N GLY A 35 0.20 -20.88 2.03
CA GLY A 35 -1.22 -21.22 2.07
C GLY A 35 -2.18 -20.04 2.19
N SER A 36 -1.69 -18.80 2.28
CA SER A 36 -2.49 -17.57 2.23
C SER A 36 -3.15 -17.35 0.87
N LYS A 37 -4.06 -16.36 0.80
CA LYS A 37 -4.65 -15.96 -0.47
C LYS A 37 -3.61 -15.40 -1.44
N ALA A 38 -2.72 -14.52 -0.95
CA ALA A 38 -1.69 -13.91 -1.79
C ALA A 38 -0.69 -14.98 -2.31
N SER A 39 -0.22 -15.88 -1.43
CA SER A 39 0.69 -16.95 -1.86
C SER A 39 0.08 -17.88 -2.90
N ARG A 40 -1.22 -18.19 -2.80
CA ARG A 40 -1.92 -19.02 -3.79
C ARG A 40 -2.07 -18.32 -5.15
N ILE A 41 -2.32 -17.01 -5.15
CA ILE A 41 -2.40 -16.22 -6.39
C ILE A 41 -1.02 -16.18 -7.05
N TRP A 42 0.02 -15.87 -6.27
CA TRP A 42 1.41 -15.86 -6.73
C TRP A 42 1.83 -17.21 -7.33
N GLN A 43 1.61 -18.29 -6.60
CA GLN A 43 1.92 -19.64 -7.07
C GLN A 43 1.15 -19.97 -8.36
N ARG A 44 -0.14 -19.64 -8.45
CA ARG A 44 -0.93 -19.86 -9.66
C ARG A 44 -0.34 -19.12 -10.87
N ALA A 45 0.17 -17.90 -10.69
CA ALA A 45 0.81 -17.13 -11.76
C ALA A 45 2.13 -17.80 -12.19
N GLY A 46 2.99 -18.17 -11.24
CA GLY A 46 4.24 -18.88 -11.49
C GLY A 46 4.02 -20.23 -12.21
N ASP A 47 3.09 -21.05 -11.73
CA ASP A 47 2.77 -22.34 -12.36
C ASP A 47 2.24 -22.15 -13.80
N ALA A 48 1.48 -21.08 -14.05
CA ALA A 48 0.98 -20.77 -15.39
C ALA A 48 2.11 -20.37 -16.33
N ARG A 49 3.04 -19.55 -15.85
CA ARG A 49 4.24 -19.13 -16.57
C ARG A 49 5.10 -20.32 -16.96
N GLU A 50 5.40 -21.21 -16.02
CA GLU A 50 6.16 -22.44 -16.27
C GLU A 50 5.49 -23.33 -17.32
N ARG A 51 4.16 -23.52 -17.22
CA ARG A 51 3.40 -24.27 -18.24
C ARG A 51 3.41 -23.61 -19.61
N ILE A 52 3.55 -22.28 -19.72
CA ILE A 52 3.67 -21.61 -21.02
C ILE A 52 5.08 -21.81 -21.57
N ALA A 53 6.14 -21.57 -20.80
CA ALA A 53 7.52 -21.77 -21.22
C ALA A 53 7.75 -23.19 -21.79
N ARG A 54 7.30 -24.21 -21.06
CA ARG A 54 7.35 -25.61 -21.53
C ARG A 54 6.61 -25.85 -22.86
N ARG A 55 5.50 -25.14 -23.12
CA ARG A 55 4.75 -25.27 -24.38
C ARG A 55 5.42 -24.55 -25.54
N LEU A 56 6.15 -23.47 -25.26
CA LEU A 56 6.94 -22.75 -26.25
C LEU A 56 8.25 -23.47 -26.60
N GLY A 57 8.63 -24.49 -25.82
CA GLY A 57 9.87 -25.24 -26.02
C GLY A 57 11.11 -24.42 -25.68
N THR A 58 10.96 -23.39 -24.83
CA THR A 58 12.06 -22.60 -24.31
C THR A 58 12.57 -23.29 -23.05
N ASP A 59 13.88 -23.55 -22.97
CA ASP A 59 14.52 -24.03 -21.73
C ASP A 59 14.54 -22.92 -20.66
N ASP A 60 14.40 -21.66 -21.09
CA ASP A 60 14.33 -20.46 -20.28
C ASP A 60 12.92 -19.86 -20.24
N GLU A 61 12.72 -18.91 -19.33
CA GLU A 61 11.49 -18.13 -19.23
C GLU A 61 11.35 -17.21 -20.45
N ASP A 62 10.21 -17.26 -21.13
CA ASP A 62 9.93 -16.39 -22.27
C ASP A 62 10.00 -14.91 -21.84
N PRO A 63 10.73 -14.05 -22.57
CA PRO A 63 11.00 -12.67 -22.16
C PRO A 63 9.73 -11.81 -22.10
N ASP A 64 8.74 -12.07 -22.95
CA ASP A 64 7.49 -11.31 -22.93
C ASP A 64 6.62 -11.74 -21.73
N LEU A 65 6.67 -13.02 -21.33
CA LEU A 65 6.02 -13.47 -20.09
C LEU A 65 6.67 -12.88 -18.85
N LEU A 66 8.00 -12.81 -18.82
CA LEU A 66 8.73 -12.20 -17.71
C LEU A 66 8.37 -10.71 -17.61
N ALA A 67 8.46 -9.98 -18.73
CA ALA A 67 8.09 -8.57 -18.79
C ALA A 67 6.64 -8.33 -18.34
N MET A 68 5.70 -9.22 -18.71
CA MET A 68 4.31 -9.14 -18.27
C MET A 68 4.17 -9.31 -16.75
N VAL A 69 4.84 -10.30 -16.16
CA VAL A 69 4.80 -10.54 -14.71
C VAL A 69 5.40 -9.37 -13.93
N GLU A 70 6.59 -8.92 -14.33
CA GLU A 70 7.26 -7.76 -13.72
C GLU A 70 6.38 -6.50 -13.82
N SER A 71 5.75 -6.26 -14.97
CA SER A 71 4.83 -5.13 -15.15
C SER A 71 3.62 -5.19 -14.21
N TYR A 72 3.05 -6.38 -13.98
CA TYR A 72 1.92 -6.53 -13.07
C TYR A 72 2.32 -6.38 -11.60
N GLU A 73 3.53 -6.81 -11.22
CA GLU A 73 4.09 -6.61 -9.87
C GLU A 73 4.36 -5.13 -9.60
N GLU A 74 4.96 -4.42 -10.56
CA GLU A 74 5.17 -2.97 -10.47
C GLU A 74 3.84 -2.22 -10.39
N LEU A 75 2.86 -2.58 -11.23
CA LEU A 75 1.53 -2.00 -11.19
C LEU A 75 0.85 -2.27 -9.84
N GLN A 76 1.00 -3.47 -9.26
CA GLN A 76 0.47 -3.80 -7.96
C GLN A 76 1.06 -2.90 -6.87
N GLU A 77 2.39 -2.76 -6.80
CA GLU A 77 3.03 -1.88 -5.82
C GLU A 77 2.56 -0.43 -6.00
N TYR A 78 2.54 0.06 -7.25
CA TYR A 78 2.07 1.40 -7.58
C TYR A 78 0.65 1.63 -7.04
N MET A 79 -0.28 0.70 -7.32
CA MET A 79 -1.66 0.81 -6.84
C MET A 79 -1.75 0.76 -5.31
N CYS A 80 -0.99 -0.12 -4.65
CA CYS A 80 -0.90 -0.15 -3.19
C CYS A 80 -0.41 1.19 -2.62
N ARG A 81 0.61 1.79 -3.24
CA ARG A 81 1.16 3.09 -2.84
C ARG A 81 0.13 4.21 -3.01
N ARG A 82 -0.58 4.26 -4.15
CA ARG A 82 -1.66 5.24 -4.37
C ARG A 82 -2.76 5.11 -3.33
N CYS A 83 -3.22 3.89 -3.03
CA CYS A 83 -4.22 3.64 -1.99
C CYS A 83 -3.75 4.13 -0.61
N TYR A 84 -2.50 3.84 -0.24
CA TYR A 84 -1.90 4.31 1.01
C TYR A 84 -1.85 5.84 1.08
N GLU A 85 -1.40 6.50 0.02
CA GLU A 85 -1.33 7.97 -0.05
C GLU A 85 -2.71 8.63 0.06
N TYR A 86 -3.71 8.12 -0.66
CA TYR A 86 -5.07 8.62 -0.57
C TYR A 86 -5.67 8.40 0.82
N GLY A 87 -5.48 7.22 1.42
CA GLY A 87 -5.89 6.95 2.80
C GLY A 87 -5.27 7.93 3.79
N ARG A 88 -3.98 8.23 3.65
CA ARG A 88 -3.27 9.21 4.48
C ARG A 88 -3.82 10.63 4.32
N LEU A 89 -4.26 11.02 3.11
CA LEU A 89 -4.89 12.32 2.88
C LEU A 89 -6.27 12.42 3.54
N CYS A 90 -7.10 11.38 3.43
CA CYS A 90 -8.44 11.33 4.02
C CYS A 90 -8.44 11.28 5.55
N LEU A 91 -7.33 10.82 6.16
CA LEU A 91 -7.17 10.74 7.61
C LEU A 91 -6.53 11.99 8.24
N ARG A 92 -6.13 13.00 7.45
CA ARG A 92 -5.74 14.29 8.02
C ARG A 92 -6.98 14.98 8.58
N PRO A 93 -7.03 15.32 9.89
CA PRO A 93 -8.14 16.08 10.42
C PRO A 93 -8.25 17.37 9.60
N ALA A 94 -9.45 17.66 9.08
CA ALA A 94 -9.76 18.98 8.58
C ALA A 94 -9.33 19.96 9.68
N ARG A 95 -8.32 20.79 9.40
CA ARG A 95 -7.85 21.81 10.34
C ARG A 95 -9.09 22.56 10.80
N HIS A 96 -9.43 22.44 12.09
CA HIS A 96 -10.55 23.15 12.67
C HIS A 96 -10.36 24.64 12.38
N GLY A 97 -11.19 25.18 11.49
CA GLY A 97 -11.33 26.61 11.25
C GLY A 97 -11.94 27.27 12.48
N GLY A 98 -11.15 27.37 13.57
CA GLY A 98 -11.52 28.08 14.77
C GLY A 98 -11.39 29.59 14.57
N GLN A 99 -12.25 30.20 13.75
CA GLN A 99 -12.50 31.64 13.84
C GLN A 99 -13.52 31.87 14.94
N LYS A 100 -13.05 31.92 16.19
CA LYS A 100 -13.84 32.39 17.33
C LYS A 100 -14.12 33.89 17.16
N GLY A 101 -15.37 34.21 16.88
CA GLY A 101 -16.13 35.35 17.43
C GLY A 101 -15.51 36.75 17.36
N LYS A 102 -16.00 37.56 16.41
CA LYS A 102 -16.29 38.97 16.67
C LYS A 102 -17.77 39.21 16.45
N ARG A 103 -18.58 39.02 17.51
CA ARG A 103 -19.95 39.55 17.54
C ARG A 103 -19.86 41.06 17.79
N HIS A 104 -20.54 41.80 16.94
CA HIS A 104 -20.64 43.25 16.91
C HIS A 104 -21.10 43.85 18.25
N ALA A 105 -20.33 44.79 18.80
CA ALA A 105 -20.85 45.76 19.77
C ALA A 105 -21.45 46.94 18.98
N VAL A 106 -22.77 46.95 18.83
CA VAL A 106 -23.50 48.15 18.38
C VAL A 106 -23.92 48.91 19.63
N HIS A 107 -23.21 49.99 19.92
CA HIS A 107 -23.64 51.00 20.90
C HIS A 107 -24.96 51.61 20.43
N ARG A 108 -26.05 51.37 21.18
CA ARG A 108 -27.22 52.25 21.17
C ARG A 108 -26.81 53.58 21.80
N ARG A 109 -26.72 54.65 21.01
CA ARG A 109 -26.86 56.02 21.52
C ARG A 109 -28.33 56.40 21.45
N ALA A 110 -28.87 56.73 22.62
CA ALA A 110 -30.14 57.42 22.76
C ALA A 110 -30.00 58.83 22.16
N ALA A 111 -30.95 59.24 21.33
CA ALA A 111 -31.16 60.63 20.97
C ALA A 111 -32.34 61.13 21.80
N GLN A 112 -32.12 62.27 22.48
CA GLN A 112 -33.14 63.14 23.04
C GLN A 112 -33.91 63.83 21.91
#